data_AF-A0A1H6FFJ6-F1
#
_entry.id   AF-A0A1H6FFJ6-F1
#
_cell.length_a   1.000
_cell.length_b   1.000
_cell.length_c   1.000
_cell.angle_alpha   90.00
_cell.angle_beta   90.00
_cell.angle_gamma   90.00
#
_symmetry.space_group_name_H-M   'P 1'
#
loop_
_entity.id
_entity.type
_entity.pdbx_description
1 polymer ?
#
loop_
_entity_poly.entity_id
_entity_poly.type
_entity_poly.pdbx_seq_one_letter_code
_entity_poly.pdbx_strand_id
1 'polypeptide(L)'
;MENKNRMSQTQTTATTPEFKKYLSSPLFHLLLIAIAIVAVYFHTLDVPFYMDDFSSIRENPVIYLGQGLETIWHYAPPRVVGYLSFALNYQVHQFGLTGYHLVNIFIHLLVSLAIYGFLHRLLRTPRLQDKLPPLALIGIPVFAALLFALHPLHTQAVTYIVQRLAAMAALFYILTMLAFVQARLANSITQRSLWIGFCLLFAALAFFTKQNTATLPFALLLIEGIFFRETLKRFLIEIALVLLALLSLWLILAYGFEYRPFSLEAMQAMSRETTSISRMEYLATQTTVIWHYVKLFFIPVGLHIDYDLIALTGFANAKVVAALLGHVAMIGMALWLMRKMPLLAFAILFYYLAHSVESSLIPIRDVVFEHRTYLPDLGLSLLVAIVLLLWLPRLLDRQAITILGLVLLVLFAMQTWQRNETWRNPVALWHDNVKHAPNKARGWSILGKHYLQTQQPKLAMQSLQRSMQIQQASGKGIINTVDVINLIVALKHLERYDEALKLTKDVMAYPMPPLLRSKFLINRANIYFARKDYPRAENNLRHAIKTYPNSITARANLASLMGSTGRFDEAEKLYNEVLVLDPDNAVTQDNLKKVRALRQQSQ
;
A
#
# COMPACT_ATOMS: atom_id res chain seq x y z
N MET A 1 -25.91 -71.95 -7.80
CA MET A 1 -26.42 -70.78 -8.55
C MET A 1 -26.92 -69.79 -7.53
N GLU A 2 -26.01 -69.08 -6.87
CA GLU A 2 -25.51 -67.74 -7.27
C GLU A 2 -26.57 -66.64 -7.03
N ASN A 3 -26.49 -65.92 -5.91
CA ASN A 3 -25.60 -64.77 -5.67
C ASN A 3 -26.13 -63.48 -6.34
N LYS A 4 -26.85 -62.65 -5.56
CA LYS A 4 -26.94 -61.19 -5.71
C LYS A 4 -27.82 -60.59 -4.61
N ASN A 5 -27.20 -60.16 -3.52
CA ASN A 5 -27.64 -58.99 -2.73
C ASN A 5 -26.59 -58.70 -1.64
N ARG A 6 -25.39 -58.30 -2.07
CA ARG A 6 -24.52 -57.48 -1.22
C ARG A 6 -24.78 -56.02 -1.59
N MET A 7 -25.64 -55.39 -0.81
CA MET A 7 -25.67 -53.94 -0.71
C MET A 7 -24.27 -53.47 -0.34
N SER A 8 -23.67 -52.68 -1.23
CA SER A 8 -22.51 -51.86 -0.90
C SER A 8 -22.97 -50.77 0.08
N GLN A 9 -22.87 -51.06 1.38
CA GLN A 9 -22.75 -50.01 2.37
C GLN A 9 -21.42 -49.32 2.11
N THR A 10 -21.47 -48.19 1.40
CA THR A 10 -20.42 -47.19 1.43
C THR A 10 -20.29 -46.75 2.89
N GLN A 11 -19.31 -47.32 3.59
CA GLN A 11 -18.81 -46.82 4.86
C GLN A 11 -18.34 -45.39 4.63
N THR A 12 -19.23 -44.42 4.86
CA THR A 12 -18.81 -43.06 5.14
C THR A 12 -18.00 -43.14 6.43
N THR A 13 -16.69 -43.01 6.30
CA THR A 13 -15.72 -42.97 7.41
C THR A 13 -16.18 -41.92 8.41
N ALA A 14 -16.85 -42.38 9.47
CA ALA A 14 -17.29 -41.55 10.57
C ALA A 14 -16.04 -41.05 11.29
N THR A 15 -15.66 -39.79 11.05
CA THR A 15 -14.63 -39.09 11.81
C THR A 15 -14.92 -39.27 13.30
N THR A 16 -13.96 -39.81 14.06
CA THR A 16 -14.10 -40.10 15.49
C THR A 16 -14.48 -38.83 16.27
N PRO A 17 -15.26 -38.93 17.37
CA PRO A 17 -15.71 -37.77 18.16
C PRO A 17 -14.56 -36.87 18.64
N GLU A 18 -13.38 -37.44 18.90
CA GLU A 18 -12.17 -36.72 19.29
C GLU A 18 -11.67 -35.78 18.17
N PHE A 19 -11.70 -36.22 16.91
CA PHE A 19 -11.26 -35.40 15.78
C PHE A 19 -12.13 -34.14 15.60
N LYS A 20 -13.44 -34.26 15.83
CA LYS A 20 -14.37 -33.10 15.82
C LYS A 20 -14.07 -32.09 16.93
N LYS A 21 -13.61 -32.56 18.09
CA LYS A 21 -13.20 -31.69 19.20
C LYS A 21 -11.94 -30.89 18.84
N TYR A 22 -10.95 -31.53 18.21
CA TYR A 22 -9.74 -30.85 17.72
C TYR A 22 -10.04 -29.77 16.67
N LEU A 23 -10.88 -30.07 15.68
CA LEU A 23 -11.28 -29.12 14.63
C LEU A 23 -12.02 -27.89 15.16
N SER A 24 -12.65 -28.00 16.35
CA SER A 24 -13.32 -26.87 17.01
C SER A 24 -12.43 -26.07 17.96
N SER A 25 -11.18 -26.51 18.16
CA SER A 25 -10.29 -25.88 19.12
C SER A 25 -9.78 -24.53 18.60
N PRO A 26 -9.72 -23.48 19.44
CA PRO A 26 -9.14 -22.20 19.04
C PRO A 26 -7.71 -22.34 18.52
N LEU A 27 -6.88 -23.20 19.14
CA LEU A 27 -5.51 -23.44 18.71
C LEU A 27 -5.42 -23.94 17.27
N PHE A 28 -6.28 -24.89 16.87
CA PHE A 28 -6.33 -25.37 15.49
C PHE A 28 -6.65 -24.24 14.52
N HIS A 29 -7.63 -23.38 14.83
CA HIS A 29 -7.96 -22.24 13.96
C HIS A 29 -6.80 -21.25 13.81
N LEU A 30 -6.10 -20.95 14.91
CA LEU A 30 -4.94 -20.04 14.88
C LEU A 30 -3.81 -20.61 14.02
N LEU A 31 -3.51 -21.90 14.16
CA LEU A 31 -2.51 -22.59 13.34
C LEU A 31 -2.92 -22.65 11.87
N LEU A 32 -4.20 -22.93 11.58
CA LEU A 32 -4.72 -22.97 10.22
C LEU A 32 -4.54 -21.61 9.52
N ILE A 33 -4.90 -20.50 10.19
CA ILE A 33 -4.71 -19.15 9.66
C ILE A 33 -3.22 -18.86 9.43
N ALA A 34 -2.36 -19.22 10.39
CA ALA A 34 -0.92 -19.00 10.28
C ALA A 34 -0.29 -19.77 9.11
N ILE A 35 -0.61 -21.07 8.98
CA ILE A 35 -0.10 -21.91 7.89
C ILE A 35 -0.59 -21.39 6.54
N ALA A 36 -1.87 -21.01 6.44
CA ALA A 36 -2.44 -20.51 5.18
C ALA A 36 -1.76 -19.20 4.72
N ILE A 37 -1.46 -18.27 5.63
CA ILE A 37 -0.75 -17.04 5.31
C ILE A 37 0.69 -17.33 4.88
N VAL A 38 1.42 -18.14 5.66
CA VAL A 38 2.80 -18.51 5.30
C VAL A 38 2.83 -19.18 3.93
N ALA A 39 1.92 -20.11 3.66
CA ALA A 39 1.86 -20.82 2.38
C ALA A 39 1.65 -19.90 1.17
N VAL A 40 1.00 -18.73 1.33
CA VAL A 40 0.66 -17.83 0.22
C VAL A 40 1.62 -16.64 0.09
N TYR A 41 2.35 -16.29 1.14
CA TYR A 41 3.24 -15.13 1.15
C TYR A 41 4.73 -15.47 1.31
N PHE A 42 5.13 -16.72 1.59
CA PHE A 42 6.55 -17.02 1.85
C PHE A 42 7.49 -16.67 0.68
N HIS A 43 7.00 -16.66 -0.56
CA HIS A 43 7.81 -16.31 -1.74
C HIS A 43 7.93 -14.82 -1.97
N THR A 44 7.31 -13.95 -1.16
CA THR A 44 7.42 -12.49 -1.32
C THR A 44 8.69 -11.90 -0.71
N LEU A 45 9.53 -12.71 -0.06
CA LEU A 45 10.66 -12.24 0.73
C LEU A 45 11.73 -11.48 -0.07
N ASP A 46 11.77 -11.66 -1.39
CA ASP A 46 12.68 -11.00 -2.32
C ASP A 46 12.02 -9.91 -3.18
N VAL A 47 10.75 -9.58 -2.92
CA VAL A 47 10.04 -8.51 -3.65
C VAL A 47 10.78 -7.17 -3.43
N PRO A 48 11.14 -6.45 -4.51
CA PRO A 48 11.91 -5.21 -4.39
C PRO A 48 11.05 -4.03 -3.91
N PHE A 49 11.71 -2.94 -3.56
CA PHE A 49 11.06 -1.67 -3.25
C PHE A 49 10.35 -1.08 -4.47
N TYR A 50 9.16 -0.54 -4.26
CA TYR A 50 8.34 0.14 -5.26
C TYR A 50 7.94 1.54 -4.81
N MET A 51 7.72 2.47 -5.76
CA MET A 51 7.08 3.77 -5.52
C MET A 51 7.51 4.47 -4.20
N ASP A 52 6.60 4.60 -3.24
CA ASP A 52 6.80 5.35 -1.99
C ASP A 52 7.72 4.61 -1.01
N ASP A 53 8.06 3.33 -1.24
CA ASP A 53 9.10 2.64 -0.47
C ASP A 53 10.43 3.39 -0.57
N PHE A 54 10.71 4.02 -1.72
CA PHE A 54 11.92 4.81 -1.90
C PHE A 54 11.91 6.04 -0.98
N SER A 55 10.90 6.90 -1.11
CA SER A 55 10.84 8.15 -0.35
C SER A 55 10.56 7.95 1.15
N SER A 56 9.86 6.88 1.54
CA SER A 56 9.55 6.59 2.94
C SER A 56 10.65 5.79 3.65
N ILE A 57 11.41 4.95 2.94
CA ILE A 57 12.36 4.00 3.54
C ILE A 57 13.77 4.18 2.96
N ARG A 58 13.97 3.88 1.67
CA ARG A 58 15.31 3.71 1.10
C ARG A 58 16.10 5.02 0.96
N GLU A 59 15.42 6.09 0.62
CA GLU A 59 15.96 7.44 0.37
C GLU A 59 15.63 8.40 1.54
N ASN A 60 15.13 7.86 2.66
CA ASN A 60 14.71 8.66 3.80
C ASN A 60 15.80 8.68 4.88
N PRO A 61 16.57 9.77 5.04
CA PRO A 61 17.63 9.87 6.05
C PRO A 61 17.11 9.73 7.48
N VAL A 62 15.83 10.00 7.73
CA VAL A 62 15.22 9.80 9.06
C VAL A 62 15.26 8.33 9.48
N ILE A 63 15.21 7.39 8.53
CA ILE A 63 15.22 5.94 8.84
C ILE A 63 16.62 5.44 9.23
N TYR A 64 17.69 6.00 8.64
CA TYR A 64 19.04 5.46 8.79
C TYR A 64 20.06 6.38 9.46
N LEU A 65 19.81 7.70 9.53
CA LEU A 65 20.64 8.68 10.25
C LEU A 65 19.95 9.19 11.52
N GLY A 66 18.61 9.33 11.50
CA GLY A 66 17.81 9.86 12.60
C GLY A 66 17.48 8.80 13.67
N GLN A 67 18.44 8.45 14.52
CA GLN A 67 18.18 7.50 15.60
C GLN A 67 17.49 8.19 16.78
N GLY A 68 16.16 8.29 16.74
CA GLY A 68 15.38 8.78 17.89
C GLY A 68 13.90 8.99 17.58
N LEU A 69 13.06 8.75 18.58
CA LEU A 69 11.61 9.00 18.49
C LEU A 69 11.32 10.46 18.12
N GLU A 70 12.15 11.39 18.59
CA GLU A 70 12.04 12.82 18.32
C GLU A 70 12.20 13.16 16.82
N THR A 71 13.21 12.63 16.14
CA THR A 71 13.41 12.91 14.70
C THR A 71 12.25 12.38 13.87
N ILE A 72 11.75 11.19 14.20
CA ILE A 72 10.60 10.58 13.52
C ILE A 72 9.32 11.38 13.80
N TRP A 73 9.15 11.82 15.05
CA TRP A 73 8.02 12.66 15.46
C TRP A 73 7.97 13.96 14.67
N HIS A 74 9.10 14.65 14.48
CA HIS A 74 9.14 15.87 13.68
C HIS A 74 8.96 15.62 12.17
N TYR A 75 9.41 14.47 11.66
CA TYR A 75 9.28 14.13 10.24
C TYR A 75 7.84 13.76 9.84
N ALA A 76 7.17 12.92 10.63
CA ALA A 76 5.82 12.45 10.33
C ALA A 76 5.01 12.20 11.60
N PRO A 77 4.59 13.27 12.33
CA PRO A 77 3.92 13.14 13.62
C PRO A 77 2.70 12.20 13.61
N PRO A 78 1.75 12.28 12.66
CA PRO A 78 0.57 11.39 12.66
C PRO A 78 0.89 9.95 12.20
N ARG A 79 2.15 9.63 11.90
CA ARG A 79 2.61 8.31 11.43
C ARG A 79 3.83 7.82 12.19
N VAL A 80 4.14 8.41 13.35
CA VAL A 80 5.35 8.11 14.13
C VAL A 80 5.49 6.62 14.45
N VAL A 81 4.40 5.93 14.80
CA VAL A 81 4.42 4.48 15.11
C VAL A 81 4.81 3.66 13.88
N GLY A 82 4.28 4.07 12.72
CA GLY A 82 4.58 3.44 11.45
C GLY A 82 6.04 3.61 11.02
N TYR A 83 6.56 4.83 11.07
CA TYR A 83 7.96 5.12 10.73
C TYR A 83 8.95 4.56 11.75
N LEU A 84 8.59 4.52 13.03
CA LEU A 84 9.36 3.82 14.06
C LEU A 84 9.51 2.33 13.72
N SER A 85 8.46 1.69 13.18
CA SER A 85 8.56 0.30 12.75
C SER A 85 9.58 0.10 11.62
N PHE A 86 9.73 1.07 10.70
CA PHE A 86 10.74 1.00 9.64
C PHE A 86 12.15 1.29 10.16
N ALA A 87 12.29 2.24 11.09
CA ALA A 87 13.57 2.55 11.73
C ALA A 87 14.11 1.35 12.55
N LEU A 88 13.24 0.72 13.35
CA LEU A 88 13.59 -0.51 14.08
C LEU A 88 13.94 -1.65 13.12
N ASN A 89 13.22 -1.78 12.01
CA ASN A 89 13.54 -2.78 10.99
C ASN A 89 14.92 -2.53 10.36
N TYR A 90 15.26 -1.26 10.10
CA TYR A 90 16.54 -0.86 9.54
C TYR A 90 17.71 -1.15 10.51
N GLN A 91 17.52 -0.96 11.81
CA GLN A 91 18.55 -1.29 12.81
C GLN A 91 18.98 -2.76 12.78
N VAL A 92 18.05 -3.68 12.46
CA VAL A 92 18.32 -5.12 12.44
C VAL A 92 18.73 -5.61 11.05
N HIS A 93 18.04 -5.16 10.00
CA HIS A 93 18.17 -5.73 8.65
C HIS A 93 18.75 -4.75 7.62
N GLN A 94 19.06 -3.51 8.02
CA GLN A 94 19.37 -2.41 7.12
C GLN A 94 18.32 -2.34 6.01
N PHE A 95 18.72 -2.36 4.74
CA PHE A 95 17.81 -2.38 3.60
C PHE A 95 17.55 -3.79 3.03
N GLY A 96 17.83 -4.85 3.79
CA GLY A 96 17.56 -6.23 3.39
C GLY A 96 16.06 -6.50 3.27
N LEU A 97 15.60 -6.83 2.06
CA LEU A 97 14.18 -6.99 1.72
C LEU A 97 13.46 -8.05 2.57
N THR A 98 14.12 -9.18 2.84
CA THR A 98 13.58 -10.30 3.63
C THR A 98 13.04 -9.84 4.98
N GLY A 99 13.78 -8.98 5.69
CA GLY A 99 13.37 -8.49 7.00
C GLY A 99 12.08 -7.67 6.94
N TYR A 100 11.94 -6.81 5.92
CA TYR A 100 10.74 -6.00 5.75
C TYR A 100 9.49 -6.83 5.44
N HIS A 101 9.63 -7.83 4.58
CA HIS A 101 8.53 -8.72 4.22
C HIS A 101 8.12 -9.64 5.38
N LEU A 102 9.07 -10.19 6.14
CA LEU A 102 8.76 -10.99 7.34
C LEU A 102 7.92 -10.20 8.35
N VAL A 103 8.26 -8.94 8.59
CA VAL A 103 7.49 -8.07 9.49
C VAL A 103 6.10 -7.79 8.93
N ASN A 104 5.95 -7.54 7.62
CA ASN A 104 4.64 -7.32 7.00
C ASN A 104 3.76 -8.58 7.07
N ILE A 105 4.30 -9.75 6.77
CA ILE A 105 3.60 -11.04 6.86
C ILE A 105 3.17 -11.29 8.31
N PHE A 106 4.04 -11.00 9.28
CA PHE A 106 3.71 -11.12 10.70
C PHE A 106 2.59 -10.17 11.12
N ILE A 107 2.61 -8.92 10.66
CA ILE A 107 1.51 -7.96 10.92
C ILE A 107 0.21 -8.46 10.28
N HIS A 108 0.26 -8.96 9.05
CA HIS A 108 -0.91 -9.53 8.37
C HIS A 108 -1.49 -10.75 9.10
N LEU A 109 -0.62 -11.60 9.65
CA LEU A 109 -1.02 -12.67 10.57
C LEU A 109 -1.74 -12.10 11.79
N LEU A 110 -1.13 -11.14 12.50
CA LEU A 110 -1.75 -10.53 13.68
C LEU A 110 -3.11 -9.87 13.35
N VAL A 111 -3.25 -9.23 12.20
CA VAL A 111 -4.55 -8.67 11.74
C VAL A 111 -5.58 -9.78 11.60
N SER A 112 -5.23 -10.88 10.92
CA SER A 112 -6.14 -12.00 10.69
C SER A 112 -6.55 -12.69 11.99
N LEU A 113 -5.62 -12.84 12.94
CA LEU A 113 -5.91 -13.35 14.28
C LEU A 113 -6.76 -12.37 15.10
N ALA A 114 -6.54 -11.06 14.96
CA ALA A 114 -7.34 -10.02 15.59
C ALA A 114 -8.78 -10.02 15.04
N ILE A 115 -8.98 -10.23 13.73
CA ILE A 115 -10.30 -10.42 13.11
C ILE A 115 -10.99 -11.64 13.69
N TYR A 116 -10.30 -12.79 13.73
CA TYR A 116 -10.82 -14.00 14.34
C TYR A 116 -11.25 -13.76 15.80
N GLY A 117 -10.37 -13.17 16.61
CA GLY A 117 -10.63 -12.86 18.02
C GLY A 117 -11.79 -11.88 18.20
N PHE A 118 -11.81 -10.79 17.43
CA PHE A 118 -12.85 -9.77 17.43
C PHE A 118 -14.21 -10.39 17.12
N LEU A 119 -14.35 -11.09 15.99
CA LEU A 119 -15.60 -11.71 15.59
C LEU A 119 -16.03 -12.79 16.59
N HIS A 120 -15.09 -13.61 17.07
CA HIS A 120 -15.37 -14.62 18.10
C HIS A 120 -15.98 -14.00 19.36
N ARG A 121 -15.53 -12.82 19.81
CA ARG A 121 -16.13 -12.13 20.96
C ARG A 121 -17.39 -11.35 20.60
N LEU A 122 -17.46 -10.75 19.41
CA LEU A 122 -18.65 -10.02 18.93
C LEU A 122 -19.88 -10.92 18.84
N LEU A 123 -19.71 -12.17 18.37
CA LEU A 123 -20.81 -13.15 18.29
C LEU A 123 -21.32 -13.63 19.66
N ARG A 124 -20.60 -13.33 20.74
CA ARG A 124 -20.99 -13.64 22.14
C ARG A 124 -21.56 -12.43 22.89
N THR A 125 -21.86 -11.36 22.17
CA THR A 125 -22.54 -10.20 22.77
C THR A 125 -23.97 -10.56 23.15
N PRO A 126 -24.56 -9.95 24.19
CA PRO A 126 -25.90 -10.32 24.68
C PRO A 126 -26.99 -10.31 23.59
N ARG A 127 -26.85 -9.45 22.58
CA ARG A 127 -27.82 -9.36 21.48
C ARG A 127 -27.79 -10.55 20.53
N LEU A 128 -26.63 -11.20 20.39
CA LEU A 128 -26.38 -12.32 19.48
C LEU A 128 -26.26 -13.67 20.19
N GLN A 129 -25.89 -13.64 21.48
CA GLN A 129 -25.81 -14.82 22.32
C GLN A 129 -27.13 -15.60 22.23
N ASP A 130 -27.01 -16.91 22.02
CA ASP A 130 -28.11 -17.87 21.86
C ASP A 130 -28.99 -17.74 20.61
N LYS A 131 -28.77 -16.75 19.73
CA LYS A 131 -29.52 -16.59 18.46
C LYS A 131 -28.87 -17.21 17.24
N LEU A 132 -27.59 -17.59 17.34
CA LEU A 132 -26.80 -18.11 16.24
C LEU A 132 -26.59 -19.62 16.39
N PRO A 133 -26.64 -20.39 15.29
CA PRO A 133 -26.38 -21.82 15.36
C PRO A 133 -24.91 -22.09 15.76
N PRO A 134 -24.62 -23.19 16.47
CA PRO A 134 -23.25 -23.50 16.93
C PRO A 134 -22.20 -23.51 15.82
N LEU A 135 -22.56 -23.99 14.63
CA LEU A 135 -21.67 -23.98 13.46
C LEU A 135 -21.30 -22.56 13.03
N ALA A 136 -22.22 -21.60 13.10
CA ALA A 136 -21.93 -20.21 12.72
C ALA A 136 -21.06 -19.49 13.77
N LEU A 137 -21.20 -19.83 15.06
CA LEU A 137 -20.36 -19.27 16.13
C LEU A 137 -18.87 -19.62 15.95
N ILE A 138 -18.58 -20.78 15.35
CA ILE A 138 -17.22 -21.24 15.04
C ILE A 138 -16.82 -20.83 13.62
N GLY A 139 -17.70 -21.08 12.65
CA GLY A 139 -17.39 -20.90 11.23
C GLY A 139 -17.24 -19.45 10.80
N ILE A 140 -18.06 -18.52 11.32
CA ILE A 140 -18.01 -17.11 10.88
C ILE A 140 -16.65 -16.48 11.19
N PRO A 141 -16.11 -16.55 12.43
CA PRO A 141 -14.80 -15.98 12.73
C PRO A 141 -13.66 -16.59 11.92
N VAL A 142 -13.65 -17.93 11.77
CA VAL A 142 -12.59 -18.65 11.04
C VAL A 142 -12.65 -18.32 9.56
N PHE A 143 -13.83 -18.42 8.95
CA PHE A 143 -14.01 -18.19 7.53
C PHE A 143 -13.75 -16.74 7.15
N ALA A 144 -14.26 -15.76 7.91
CA ALA A 144 -14.01 -14.34 7.65
C ALA A 144 -12.51 -14.01 7.78
N ALA A 145 -11.80 -14.56 8.77
CA ALA A 145 -10.37 -14.35 8.94
C ALA A 145 -9.55 -15.00 7.82
N LEU A 146 -9.86 -16.23 7.43
CA LEU A 146 -9.19 -16.91 6.30
C LEU A 146 -9.48 -16.23 4.96
N LEU A 147 -10.72 -15.81 4.74
CA LEU A 147 -11.10 -15.09 3.53
C LEU A 147 -10.30 -13.80 3.43
N PHE A 148 -10.25 -13.00 4.50
CA PHE A 148 -9.45 -11.78 4.58
C PHE A 148 -7.95 -12.05 4.34
N ALA A 149 -7.40 -13.06 5.01
CA ALA A 149 -5.99 -13.43 4.94
C ALA A 149 -5.56 -13.85 3.53
N LEU A 150 -6.43 -14.55 2.80
CA LEU A 150 -6.12 -15.15 1.50
C LEU A 150 -6.56 -14.27 0.33
N HIS A 151 -7.16 -13.10 0.59
CA HIS A 151 -7.78 -12.29 -0.46
C HIS A 151 -6.74 -11.52 -1.30
N PRO A 152 -6.76 -11.64 -2.64
CA PRO A 152 -5.72 -11.05 -3.52
C PRO A 152 -5.62 -9.52 -3.47
N LEU A 153 -6.74 -8.83 -3.24
CA LEU A 153 -6.80 -7.38 -3.01
C LEU A 153 -5.87 -6.89 -1.87
N HIS A 154 -5.53 -7.77 -0.92
CA HIS A 154 -4.72 -7.40 0.24
C HIS A 154 -3.22 -7.43 -0.05
N THR A 155 -2.80 -7.95 -1.22
CA THR A 155 -1.38 -7.97 -1.62
C THR A 155 -0.76 -6.57 -1.63
N GLN A 156 -1.51 -5.53 -1.99
CA GLN A 156 -0.99 -4.15 -1.93
C GLN A 156 -0.78 -3.66 -0.48
N ALA A 157 -1.44 -4.21 0.54
CA ALA A 157 -1.18 -3.85 1.94
C ALA A 157 -0.05 -4.67 2.57
N VAL A 158 0.15 -5.91 2.10
CA VAL A 158 1.13 -6.86 2.66
C VAL A 158 2.47 -6.80 1.92
N THR A 159 2.44 -6.87 0.59
CA THR A 159 3.62 -7.05 -0.27
C THR A 159 4.27 -5.72 -0.67
N TYR A 160 3.50 -4.63 -0.80
CA TYR A 160 4.06 -3.28 -0.98
C TYR A 160 4.51 -2.73 0.38
N ILE A 161 5.83 -2.68 0.61
CA ILE A 161 6.43 -2.63 1.95
C ILE A 161 5.90 -1.46 2.79
N VAL A 162 5.84 -0.25 2.23
CA VAL A 162 5.40 0.98 2.91
C VAL A 162 3.94 0.88 3.38
N GLN A 163 3.10 0.09 2.71
CA GLN A 163 1.72 -0.13 3.10
C GLN A 163 1.56 -1.03 4.33
N ARG A 164 2.67 -1.44 4.95
CA ARG A 164 2.73 -1.78 6.38
C ARG A 164 1.93 -0.79 7.24
N LEU A 165 1.94 0.50 6.89
CA LEU A 165 1.14 1.53 7.56
C LEU A 165 -0.36 1.19 7.55
N ALA A 166 -0.91 0.75 6.41
CA ALA A 166 -2.31 0.35 6.31
C ALA A 166 -2.59 -0.93 7.13
N ALA A 167 -1.68 -1.91 7.09
CA ALA A 167 -1.83 -3.16 7.83
C ALA A 167 -1.74 -2.96 9.36
N MET A 168 -0.80 -2.15 9.84
CA MET A 168 -0.67 -1.79 11.26
C MET A 168 -1.84 -0.94 11.75
N ALA A 169 -2.31 0.02 10.94
CA ALA A 169 -3.49 0.80 11.27
C ALA A 169 -4.70 -0.10 11.47
N ALA A 170 -4.92 -1.06 10.56
CA ALA A 170 -6.00 -2.04 10.69
C ALA A 170 -5.82 -2.96 11.91
N LEU A 171 -4.60 -3.42 12.20
CA LEU A 171 -4.29 -4.24 13.37
C LEU A 171 -4.74 -3.53 14.65
N PHE A 172 -4.23 -2.33 14.88
CA PHE A 172 -4.53 -1.59 16.10
C PHE A 172 -6.01 -1.18 16.18
N TYR A 173 -6.62 -0.81 15.05
CA TYR A 173 -8.06 -0.51 14.98
C TYR A 173 -8.92 -1.70 15.43
N ILE A 174 -8.63 -2.90 14.91
CA ILE A 174 -9.38 -4.12 15.22
C ILE A 174 -9.10 -4.58 16.65
N LEU A 175 -7.86 -4.46 17.13
CA LEU A 175 -7.53 -4.74 18.53
C LEU A 175 -8.23 -3.79 19.51
N THR A 176 -8.39 -2.50 19.16
CA THR A 176 -9.22 -1.59 19.94
C THR A 176 -10.68 -2.06 19.99
N MET A 177 -11.26 -2.43 18.85
CA MET A 177 -12.64 -2.96 18.83
C MET A 177 -12.79 -4.25 19.64
N LEU A 178 -11.82 -5.16 19.57
CA LEU A 178 -11.78 -6.37 20.38
C LEU A 178 -11.68 -6.05 21.87
N ALA A 179 -10.75 -5.18 22.27
CA ALA A 179 -10.59 -4.76 23.66
C ALA A 179 -11.85 -4.09 24.20
N PHE A 180 -12.52 -3.25 23.39
CA PHE A 180 -13.80 -2.64 23.74
C PHE A 180 -14.88 -3.71 24.01
N VAL A 181 -15.08 -4.66 23.08
CA VAL A 181 -16.04 -5.76 23.27
C VAL A 181 -15.70 -6.57 24.53
N GLN A 182 -14.42 -6.83 24.79
CA GLN A 182 -13.99 -7.54 25.99
C GLN A 182 -14.27 -6.75 27.28
N ALA A 183 -14.07 -5.44 27.29
CA ALA A 183 -14.41 -4.58 28.42
C ALA A 183 -15.92 -4.61 28.72
N ARG A 184 -16.76 -4.62 27.68
CA ARG A 184 -18.22 -4.71 27.82
C ARG A 184 -18.68 -6.09 28.33
N LEU A 185 -17.99 -7.16 27.93
CA LEU A 185 -18.27 -8.53 28.37
C LEU A 185 -17.57 -8.93 29.69
N ALA A 186 -16.79 -8.03 30.29
CA ALA A 186 -16.06 -8.33 31.52
C ALA A 186 -16.99 -8.45 32.73
N ASN A 187 -16.78 -9.50 33.51
CA ASN A 187 -17.58 -9.83 34.70
C ASN A 187 -17.06 -9.14 35.98
N SER A 188 -15.82 -8.63 35.96
CA SER A 188 -15.22 -7.93 37.10
C SER A 188 -14.73 -6.53 36.70
N ILE A 189 -14.70 -5.63 37.68
CA ILE A 189 -14.21 -4.26 37.48
C ILE A 189 -12.73 -4.26 37.05
N THR A 190 -11.91 -5.13 37.63
CA THR A 190 -10.48 -5.25 37.30
C THR A 190 -10.29 -5.67 35.84
N GLN A 191 -11.01 -6.69 35.39
CA GLN A 191 -10.94 -7.16 34.01
C GLN A 191 -11.42 -6.07 33.04
N ARG A 192 -12.51 -5.37 33.39
CA ARG A 192 -13.02 -4.24 32.60
C ARG A 192 -11.99 -3.13 32.46
N SER A 193 -11.40 -2.69 33.57
CA SER A 193 -10.39 -1.63 33.57
C SER A 193 -9.14 -2.00 32.75
N LEU A 194 -8.69 -3.26 32.85
CA LEU A 194 -7.59 -3.78 32.04
C LEU A 194 -7.90 -3.67 30.54
N TRP A 195 -9.08 -4.12 30.11
CA TRP A 195 -9.48 -4.05 28.70
C TRP A 195 -9.71 -2.62 28.21
N ILE A 196 -10.18 -1.71 29.07
CA ILE A 196 -10.23 -0.28 28.76
C ILE A 196 -8.81 0.26 28.55
N GLY A 197 -7.84 -0.11 29.39
CA GLY A 197 -6.43 0.25 29.22
C GLY A 197 -5.89 -0.20 27.86
N PHE A 198 -6.12 -1.47 27.48
CA PHE A 198 -5.75 -1.96 26.15
C PHE A 198 -6.49 -1.25 25.01
N CYS A 199 -7.77 -0.95 25.18
CA CYS A 199 -8.56 -0.21 24.21
C CYS A 199 -7.93 1.17 23.92
N LEU A 200 -7.56 1.91 24.98
CA LEU A 200 -6.91 3.22 24.86
C LEU A 200 -5.51 3.11 24.25
N LEU A 201 -4.71 2.14 24.68
CA LEU A 201 -3.36 1.90 24.14
C LEU A 201 -3.41 1.62 22.63
N PHE A 202 -4.23 0.67 22.19
CA PHE A 202 -4.36 0.34 20.77
C PHE A 202 -4.98 1.49 19.98
N ALA A 203 -5.91 2.26 20.57
CA ALA A 203 -6.47 3.44 19.89
C ALA A 203 -5.39 4.50 19.63
N ALA A 204 -4.50 4.75 20.60
CA ALA A 204 -3.37 5.65 20.42
C ALA A 204 -2.40 5.14 19.35
N LEU A 205 -2.04 3.85 19.38
CA LEU A 205 -1.18 3.24 18.36
C LEU A 205 -1.80 3.32 16.96
N ALA A 206 -3.11 3.11 16.82
CA ALA A 206 -3.83 3.25 15.57
C ALA A 206 -3.78 4.70 15.04
N PHE A 207 -4.04 5.68 15.92
CA PHE A 207 -4.06 7.10 15.58
C PHE A 207 -2.69 7.59 15.08
N PHE A 208 -1.61 7.17 15.74
CA PHE A 208 -0.23 7.53 15.39
C PHE A 208 0.40 6.64 14.31
N THR A 209 -0.37 5.75 13.68
CA THR A 209 0.08 4.93 12.54
C THR A 209 -0.40 5.51 11.21
N LYS A 210 -1.69 5.84 11.10
CA LYS A 210 -2.30 6.34 9.86
C LYS A 210 -3.56 7.15 10.18
N GLN A 211 -3.73 8.29 9.50
CA GLN A 211 -4.85 9.20 9.73
C GLN A 211 -6.25 8.62 9.47
N ASN A 212 -6.38 7.53 8.70
CA ASN A 212 -7.68 6.91 8.41
C ASN A 212 -8.32 6.27 9.66
N THR A 213 -7.56 6.07 10.74
CA THR A 213 -8.06 5.53 12.01
C THR A 213 -8.86 6.55 12.83
N ALA A 214 -8.97 7.80 12.37
CA ALA A 214 -9.83 8.82 13.00
C ALA A 214 -11.32 8.41 13.11
N THR A 215 -11.75 7.39 12.35
CA THR A 215 -13.11 6.82 12.43
C THR A 215 -13.32 5.89 13.63
N LEU A 216 -12.26 5.53 14.36
CA LEU A 216 -12.28 4.52 15.41
C LEU A 216 -13.33 4.77 16.50
N PRO A 217 -13.49 6.00 17.06
CA PRO A 217 -14.52 6.24 18.06
C PRO A 217 -15.94 6.00 17.53
N PHE A 218 -16.18 6.29 16.25
CA PHE A 218 -17.46 6.01 15.60
C PHE A 218 -17.68 4.51 15.37
N ALA A 219 -16.62 3.72 15.20
CA ALA A 219 -16.76 2.26 15.13
C ALA A 219 -17.10 1.66 16.49
N LEU A 220 -16.56 2.22 17.58
CA LEU A 220 -16.96 1.83 18.94
C LEU A 220 -18.42 2.18 19.21
N LEU A 221 -18.86 3.37 18.82
CA LEU A 221 -20.28 3.76 18.88
C LEU A 221 -21.16 2.85 17.99
N LEU A 222 -20.68 2.45 16.82
CA LEU A 222 -21.38 1.50 15.97
C LEU A 222 -21.55 0.14 16.68
N ILE A 223 -20.49 -0.37 17.34
CA ILE A 223 -20.56 -1.61 18.11
C ILE A 223 -21.53 -1.47 19.30
N GLU A 224 -21.40 -0.41 20.10
CA GLU A 224 -22.27 -0.16 21.25
C GLU A 224 -23.74 -0.06 20.81
N GLY A 225 -23.99 0.73 19.76
CA GLY A 225 -25.32 0.99 19.23
C GLY A 225 -26.01 -0.24 18.63
N ILE A 226 -25.23 -1.13 18.02
CA ILE A 226 -25.75 -2.36 17.41
C ILE A 226 -25.87 -3.49 18.44
N PHE A 227 -24.88 -3.73 19.30
CA PHE A 227 -24.77 -4.98 20.06
C PHE A 227 -25.03 -4.86 21.57
N PHE A 228 -24.90 -3.68 22.18
CA PHE A 228 -24.98 -3.50 23.64
C PHE A 228 -26.07 -2.52 24.10
N ARG A 229 -26.67 -1.77 23.17
CA ARG A 229 -27.55 -0.64 23.47
C ARG A 229 -28.78 -1.03 24.30
N GLU A 230 -28.94 -0.35 25.45
CA GLU A 230 -30.09 -0.46 26.35
C GLU A 230 -31.18 0.60 26.06
N THR A 231 -30.82 1.89 25.95
CA THR A 231 -31.77 3.00 25.67
C THR A 231 -31.21 4.07 24.70
N LEU A 232 -32.10 4.80 24.00
CA LEU A 232 -31.73 5.88 23.07
C LEU A 232 -31.02 7.04 23.79
N LYS A 233 -31.50 7.44 24.98
CA LYS A 233 -30.93 8.52 25.79
C LYS A 233 -29.47 8.24 26.17
N ARG A 234 -29.17 7.03 26.65
CA ARG A 234 -27.81 6.62 27.05
C ARG A 234 -26.83 6.70 25.88
N PHE A 235 -27.26 6.26 24.70
CA PHE A 235 -26.43 6.33 23.50
C PHE A 235 -26.15 7.76 23.01
N LEU A 236 -27.13 8.68 23.13
CA LEU A 236 -26.90 10.09 22.80
C LEU A 236 -25.87 10.72 23.73
N ILE A 237 -25.86 10.33 25.01
CA ILE A 237 -24.83 10.75 25.97
C ILE A 237 -23.46 10.21 25.56
N GLU A 238 -23.37 8.93 25.18
CA GLU A 238 -22.11 8.32 24.69
C GLU A 238 -21.58 9.03 23.44
N ILE A 239 -22.45 9.38 22.48
CA ILE A 239 -22.07 10.20 21.33
C ILE A 239 -21.50 11.55 21.79
N ALA A 240 -22.20 12.25 22.67
CA ALA A 240 -21.75 13.55 23.17
C ALA A 240 -20.39 13.47 23.86
N LEU A 241 -20.16 12.43 24.67
CA LEU A 241 -18.88 12.19 25.34
C LEU A 241 -17.76 11.89 24.34
N VAL A 242 -18.03 11.09 23.31
CA VAL A 242 -17.05 10.80 22.25
C VAL A 242 -16.70 12.06 21.47
N LEU A 243 -17.69 12.87 21.09
CA LEU A 243 -17.46 14.14 20.39
C LEU A 243 -16.68 15.12 21.26
N LEU A 244 -16.98 15.19 22.55
CA LEU A 244 -16.24 16.01 23.50
C LEU A 244 -14.78 15.53 23.63
N ALA A 245 -14.55 14.22 23.77
CA ALA A 245 -13.21 13.65 23.85
C ALA A 245 -12.38 13.91 22.58
N LEU A 246 -13.00 13.79 21.40
CA LEU A 246 -12.37 14.12 20.12
C LEU A 246 -12.02 15.61 20.03
N LEU A 247 -12.93 16.49 20.46
CA LEU A 247 -12.68 17.93 20.50
C LEU A 247 -11.53 18.26 21.46
N SER A 248 -11.53 17.68 22.67
CA SER A 248 -10.46 17.87 23.65
C SER A 248 -9.12 17.38 23.11
N LEU A 249 -9.06 16.20 22.50
CA LEU A 249 -7.85 15.68 21.88
C LEU A 249 -7.35 16.62 20.78
N TRP A 250 -8.25 17.08 19.91
CA TRP A 250 -7.89 17.99 18.83
C TRP A 250 -7.34 19.33 19.35
N LEU A 251 -7.94 19.90 20.41
CA LEU A 251 -7.43 21.11 21.06
C LEU A 251 -6.03 20.89 21.68
N ILE A 252 -5.82 19.74 22.34
CA ILE A 252 -4.51 19.38 22.92
C ILE A 252 -3.45 19.25 21.83
N LEU A 253 -3.76 18.51 20.75
CA LEU A 253 -2.82 18.35 19.64
C LEU A 253 -2.54 19.68 18.97
N ALA A 254 -3.56 20.49 18.71
CA ALA A 254 -3.36 21.79 18.08
C ALA A 254 -2.49 22.71 18.93
N TYR A 255 -2.70 22.76 20.24
CA TYR A 255 -1.83 23.50 21.15
C TYR A 255 -0.40 22.93 21.19
N GLY A 256 -0.26 21.61 21.32
CA GLY A 256 1.03 20.94 21.44
C GLY A 256 1.90 20.96 20.18
N PHE A 257 1.29 21.14 19.01
CA PHE A 257 1.98 21.28 17.72
C PHE A 257 2.08 22.74 17.24
N GLU A 258 1.74 23.71 18.08
CA GLU A 258 1.66 25.13 17.73
C GLU A 258 0.75 25.41 16.51
N TYR A 259 -0.14 24.48 16.17
CA TYR A 259 -1.16 24.70 15.17
C TYR A 259 -2.22 25.61 15.74
N ARG A 260 -2.50 26.71 15.03
CA ARG A 260 -3.73 27.47 15.26
C ARG A 260 -4.90 26.55 14.87
N PRO A 261 -5.65 25.97 15.82
CA PRO A 261 -6.56 24.85 15.55
C PRO A 261 -7.60 25.23 14.49
N PHE A 262 -8.10 26.45 14.59
CA PHE A 262 -9.14 26.99 13.72
C PHE A 262 -8.60 27.87 12.59
N SER A 263 -7.29 27.84 12.28
CA SER A 263 -6.78 28.59 11.14
C SER A 263 -7.17 27.92 9.82
N LEU A 264 -7.39 28.77 8.81
CA LEU A 264 -7.72 28.29 7.47
C LEU A 264 -6.58 27.44 6.87
N GLU A 265 -5.32 27.79 7.15
CA GLU A 265 -4.15 27.02 6.71
C GLU A 265 -4.09 25.62 7.34
N ALA A 266 -4.28 25.49 8.66
CA ALA A 266 -4.26 24.19 9.33
C ALA A 266 -5.41 23.30 8.85
N MET A 267 -6.61 23.88 8.70
CA MET A 267 -7.75 23.17 8.14
C MET A 267 -7.51 22.73 6.70
N GLN A 268 -6.91 23.57 5.85
CA GLN A 268 -6.60 23.21 4.46
C GLN A 268 -5.51 22.14 4.38
N ALA A 269 -4.42 22.28 5.13
CA ALA A 269 -3.32 21.31 5.17
C ALA A 269 -3.77 19.92 5.63
N MET A 270 -4.69 19.84 6.60
CA MET A 270 -5.20 18.57 7.10
C MET A 270 -6.31 17.95 6.24
N SER A 271 -7.03 18.75 5.44
CA SER A 271 -8.22 18.29 4.69
C SER A 271 -8.06 18.34 3.17
N ARG A 272 -6.83 18.51 2.66
CA ARG A 272 -6.53 18.53 1.23
C ARG A 272 -5.07 18.18 0.93
N GLU A 273 -4.83 17.14 0.14
CA GLU A 273 -3.49 16.81 -0.39
C GLU A 273 -3.22 17.53 -1.72
N THR A 274 -4.24 17.67 -2.56
CA THR A 274 -4.08 18.30 -3.88
C THR A 274 -5.12 19.37 -4.16
N THR A 275 -4.69 20.44 -4.83
CA THR A 275 -5.57 21.49 -5.36
C THR A 275 -6.09 21.20 -6.76
N SER A 276 -5.54 20.18 -7.44
CA SER A 276 -5.87 19.85 -8.83
C SER A 276 -7.27 19.25 -9.03
N ILE A 277 -7.87 18.73 -7.97
CA ILE A 277 -9.24 18.19 -7.95
C ILE A 277 -10.03 18.98 -6.91
N SER A 278 -11.23 19.42 -7.26
CA SER A 278 -12.12 20.06 -6.28
C SER A 278 -12.69 19.03 -5.29
N ARG A 279 -13.12 19.46 -4.10
CA ARG A 279 -13.73 18.56 -3.11
C ARG A 279 -15.00 17.88 -3.64
N MET A 280 -15.78 18.60 -4.43
CA MET A 280 -17.04 18.09 -4.97
C MET A 280 -16.81 17.09 -6.11
N GLU A 281 -15.84 17.35 -6.99
CA GLU A 281 -15.44 16.38 -8.02
C GLU A 281 -14.81 15.13 -7.41
N TYR A 282 -13.97 15.31 -6.38
CA TYR A 282 -13.40 14.19 -5.66
C TYR A 282 -14.50 13.35 -4.99
N LEU A 283 -15.42 13.97 -4.24
CA LEU A 283 -16.54 13.27 -3.61
C LEU A 283 -17.41 12.55 -4.65
N ALA A 284 -17.79 13.23 -5.74
CA ALA A 284 -18.57 12.65 -6.83
C ALA A 284 -17.86 11.41 -7.40
N THR A 285 -16.56 11.51 -7.66
CA THR A 285 -15.76 10.37 -8.12
C THR A 285 -15.73 9.24 -7.08
N GLN A 286 -15.52 9.57 -5.80
CA GLN A 286 -15.41 8.57 -4.73
C GLN A 286 -16.69 7.74 -4.55
N THR A 287 -17.88 8.27 -4.86
CA THR A 287 -19.11 7.45 -4.90
C THR A 287 -18.98 6.27 -5.87
N THR A 288 -18.37 6.47 -7.04
CA THR A 288 -18.15 5.36 -7.99
C THR A 288 -16.99 4.46 -7.57
N VAL A 289 -15.99 5.01 -6.89
CA VAL A 289 -14.82 4.28 -6.40
C VAL A 289 -15.19 3.26 -5.33
N ILE A 290 -16.10 3.59 -4.41
CA ILE A 290 -16.54 2.64 -3.38
C ILE A 290 -17.20 1.42 -4.04
N TRP A 291 -18.03 1.60 -5.08
CA TRP A 291 -18.55 0.47 -5.85
C TRP A 291 -17.47 -0.28 -6.64
N HIS A 292 -16.45 0.42 -7.10
CA HIS A 292 -15.28 -0.21 -7.71
C HIS A 292 -14.56 -1.12 -6.71
N TYR A 293 -14.34 -0.69 -5.46
CA TYR A 293 -13.77 -1.54 -4.42
C TYR A 293 -14.65 -2.74 -4.08
N VAL A 294 -15.98 -2.56 -3.99
CA VAL A 294 -16.91 -3.70 -3.86
C VAL A 294 -16.73 -4.69 -5.01
N LYS A 295 -16.63 -4.19 -6.26
CA LYS A 295 -16.36 -5.04 -7.43
C LYS A 295 -15.03 -5.78 -7.29
N LEU A 296 -13.95 -5.10 -6.90
CA LEU A 296 -12.63 -5.72 -6.73
C LEU A 296 -12.61 -6.76 -5.62
N PHE A 297 -13.41 -6.60 -4.57
CA PHE A 297 -13.53 -7.60 -3.51
C PHE A 297 -14.21 -8.89 -4.03
N PHE A 298 -15.39 -8.77 -4.67
CA PHE A 298 -16.12 -9.96 -5.14
C PHE A 298 -15.54 -10.56 -6.42
N ILE A 299 -14.91 -9.74 -7.28
CA ILE A 299 -14.34 -10.11 -8.57
C ILE A 299 -12.94 -9.48 -8.65
N PRO A 300 -11.92 -10.08 -8.00
CA PRO A 300 -10.56 -9.53 -7.93
C PRO A 300 -9.76 -9.69 -9.24
N VAL A 301 -10.33 -9.20 -10.35
CA VAL A 301 -9.72 -9.23 -11.68
C VAL A 301 -9.22 -7.84 -12.04
N GLY A 302 -8.02 -7.78 -12.61
CA GLY A 302 -7.39 -6.53 -13.02
C GLY A 302 -6.80 -5.72 -11.88
N LEU A 303 -6.33 -6.38 -10.82
CA LEU A 303 -5.60 -5.74 -9.73
C LEU A 303 -4.27 -5.18 -10.22
N HIS A 304 -3.97 -3.92 -9.91
CA HIS A 304 -2.76 -3.23 -10.34
C HIS A 304 -2.37 -2.11 -9.38
N ILE A 305 -1.11 -1.68 -9.43
CA ILE A 305 -0.57 -0.77 -8.40
C ILE A 305 -1.07 0.67 -8.54
N ASP A 306 -1.31 1.13 -9.78
CA ASP A 306 -1.56 2.53 -10.09
C ASP A 306 -2.68 2.70 -11.14
N TYR A 307 -3.87 3.10 -10.69
CA TYR A 307 -5.10 3.20 -11.48
C TYR A 307 -5.20 4.50 -12.29
N ASP A 308 -5.77 4.45 -13.51
CA ASP A 308 -5.98 5.60 -14.41
C ASP A 308 -7.38 6.21 -14.42
N LEU A 309 -8.19 5.93 -13.38
CA LEU A 309 -9.56 6.43 -13.28
C LEU A 309 -9.62 7.97 -13.37
N ILE A 310 -10.27 8.44 -14.42
CA ILE A 310 -10.55 9.86 -14.68
C ILE A 310 -11.57 10.30 -13.63
N ALA A 311 -11.28 11.39 -12.91
CA ALA A 311 -12.23 12.03 -12.02
C ALA A 311 -13.52 12.33 -12.81
N LEU A 312 -14.64 11.76 -12.38
CA LEU A 312 -15.93 12.03 -13.01
C LEU A 312 -16.32 13.47 -12.69
N THR A 313 -16.78 14.21 -13.70
CA THR A 313 -17.11 15.64 -13.61
C THR A 313 -18.43 15.87 -12.85
N GLY A 314 -18.38 15.69 -11.53
CA GLY A 314 -19.43 16.08 -10.59
C GLY A 314 -20.72 15.24 -10.62
N PHE A 315 -21.70 15.70 -9.84
CA PHE A 315 -22.98 15.00 -9.62
C PHE A 315 -23.97 15.10 -10.77
N ALA A 316 -23.64 15.81 -11.86
CA ALA A 316 -24.45 15.79 -13.09
C ALA A 316 -24.31 14.48 -13.87
N ASN A 317 -23.27 13.69 -13.59
CA ASN A 317 -23.04 12.42 -14.26
C ASN A 317 -24.01 11.33 -13.75
N ALA A 318 -24.79 10.72 -14.64
CA ALA A 318 -25.77 9.70 -14.29
C ALA A 318 -25.16 8.49 -13.54
N LYS A 319 -23.91 8.11 -13.84
CA LYS A 319 -23.21 7.02 -13.12
C LYS A 319 -22.93 7.40 -11.66
N VAL A 320 -22.55 8.66 -11.41
CA VAL A 320 -22.34 9.18 -10.05
C VAL A 320 -23.65 9.19 -9.27
N VAL A 321 -24.74 9.65 -9.90
CA VAL A 321 -26.07 9.67 -9.26
C VAL A 321 -26.54 8.25 -8.94
N ALA A 322 -26.45 7.32 -9.88
CA ALA A 322 -26.81 5.92 -9.65
C ALA A 322 -25.97 5.27 -8.53
N ALA A 323 -24.66 5.52 -8.52
CA ALA A 323 -23.76 5.07 -7.47
C ALA A 323 -24.17 5.62 -6.09
N LEU A 324 -24.47 6.93 -6.01
CA LEU A 324 -24.93 7.58 -4.78
C LEU A 324 -26.25 6.99 -4.28
N LEU A 325 -27.24 6.82 -5.16
CA LEU A 325 -28.53 6.21 -4.82
C LEU A 325 -28.33 4.78 -4.29
N GLY A 326 -27.43 4.01 -4.90
CA GLY A 326 -27.04 2.69 -4.41
C GLY A 326 -26.48 2.75 -2.98
N HIS A 327 -25.59 3.71 -2.68
CA HIS A 327 -25.05 3.87 -1.32
C HIS A 327 -26.13 4.24 -0.30
N VAL A 328 -27.01 5.17 -0.65
CA VAL A 328 -28.15 5.56 0.19
C VAL A 328 -29.05 4.35 0.46
N ALA A 329 -29.34 3.54 -0.55
CA ALA A 329 -30.11 2.32 -0.40
C ALA A 329 -29.43 1.29 0.52
N MET A 330 -28.12 1.06 0.35
CA MET A 330 -27.36 0.12 1.18
C MET A 330 -27.27 0.56 2.64
N ILE A 331 -27.02 1.86 2.90
CA ILE A 331 -26.99 2.42 4.25
C ILE A 331 -28.39 2.36 4.86
N GLY A 332 -29.43 2.79 4.12
CA GLY A 332 -30.82 2.71 4.57
C GLY A 332 -31.25 1.28 4.92
N MET A 333 -30.89 0.31 4.09
CA MET A 333 -31.12 -1.12 4.35
C MET A 333 -30.39 -1.57 5.62
N ALA A 334 -29.12 -1.22 5.80
CA ALA A 334 -28.36 -1.60 6.99
C ALA A 334 -28.96 -0.99 8.27
N LEU A 335 -29.40 0.27 8.23
CA LEU A 335 -30.09 0.93 9.34
C LEU A 335 -31.42 0.25 9.67
N TRP A 336 -32.20 -0.12 8.65
CA TRP A 336 -33.45 -0.88 8.82
C TRP A 336 -33.21 -2.29 9.42
N LEU A 337 -32.16 -2.97 8.95
CA LEU A 337 -31.77 -4.30 9.41
C LEU A 337 -31.07 -4.31 10.77
N MET A 338 -30.67 -3.17 11.32
CA MET A 338 -29.90 -3.06 12.56
C MET A 338 -30.54 -3.79 13.75
N ARG A 339 -31.88 -3.90 13.77
CA ARG A 339 -32.63 -4.65 14.79
C ARG A 339 -32.79 -6.13 14.48
N LYS A 340 -33.07 -6.49 13.22
CA LYS A 340 -33.39 -7.85 12.80
C LYS A 340 -32.13 -8.70 12.52
N MET A 341 -31.13 -8.07 11.94
CA MET A 341 -29.90 -8.69 11.45
C MET A 341 -28.68 -7.84 11.85
N PRO A 342 -28.38 -7.72 13.15
CA PRO A 342 -27.36 -6.79 13.64
C PRO A 342 -25.96 -7.06 13.05
N LEU A 343 -25.62 -8.33 12.82
CA LEU A 343 -24.32 -8.70 12.24
C LEU A 343 -24.16 -8.24 10.78
N LEU A 344 -25.23 -8.34 9.98
CA LEU A 344 -25.24 -7.84 8.60
C LEU A 344 -25.24 -6.32 8.54
N ALA A 345 -26.02 -5.67 9.41
CA ALA A 345 -26.01 -4.23 9.53
C ALA A 345 -24.62 -3.70 9.92
N PHE A 346 -23.94 -4.35 10.86
CA PHE A 346 -22.57 -4.02 11.23
C PHE A 346 -21.61 -4.20 10.05
N ALA A 347 -21.67 -5.32 9.33
CA ALA A 347 -20.82 -5.58 8.16
C ALA A 347 -20.91 -4.44 7.11
N ILE A 348 -22.12 -4.01 6.77
CA ILE A 348 -22.36 -2.95 5.78
C ILE A 348 -21.93 -1.58 6.34
N LEU A 349 -22.38 -1.21 7.53
CA LEU A 349 -22.08 0.11 8.10
C LEU A 349 -20.58 0.28 8.42
N PHE A 350 -19.91 -0.79 8.85
CA PHE A 350 -18.48 -0.78 9.09
C PHE A 350 -17.69 -0.56 7.79
N TYR A 351 -18.09 -1.20 6.68
CA TYR A 351 -17.45 -1.00 5.38
C TYR A 351 -17.47 0.47 4.94
N TYR A 352 -18.62 1.14 5.07
CA TYR A 352 -18.75 2.57 4.75
C TYR A 352 -17.99 3.45 5.74
N LEU A 353 -18.07 3.14 7.03
CA LEU A 353 -17.38 3.91 8.06
C LEU A 353 -15.86 3.86 7.87
N ALA A 354 -15.29 2.68 7.62
CA ALA A 354 -13.85 2.52 7.45
C ALA A 354 -13.33 3.22 6.17
N HIS A 355 -14.17 3.38 5.14
CA HIS A 355 -13.82 4.17 3.93
C HIS A 355 -14.00 5.68 4.10
N SER A 356 -14.67 6.15 5.15
CA SER A 356 -15.16 7.54 5.20
C SER A 356 -14.07 8.60 5.25
N VAL A 357 -12.81 8.26 5.59
CA VAL A 357 -11.69 9.21 5.54
C VAL A 357 -11.03 9.22 4.16
N GLU A 358 -10.73 8.04 3.61
CA GLU A 358 -9.97 7.92 2.36
C GLU A 358 -10.84 8.14 1.10
N SER A 359 -12.16 7.99 1.22
CA SER A 359 -13.14 8.07 0.11
C SER A 359 -14.28 9.06 0.39
N SER A 360 -13.95 10.27 0.87
CA SER A 360 -14.94 11.34 1.14
C SER A 360 -14.59 12.70 0.53
N LEU A 361 -14.41 13.74 1.36
CA LEU A 361 -14.27 15.15 0.98
C LEU A 361 -12.82 15.64 0.96
N ILE A 362 -11.84 14.76 1.22
CA ILE A 362 -10.42 15.07 1.30
C ILE A 362 -9.78 14.72 -0.06
N PRO A 363 -9.51 15.71 -0.95
CA PRO A 363 -8.98 15.41 -2.27
C PRO A 363 -7.56 14.89 -2.19
N ILE A 364 -7.36 13.69 -2.74
CA ILE A 364 -6.09 13.00 -2.88
C ILE A 364 -5.80 12.82 -4.36
N ARG A 365 -4.54 13.01 -4.78
CA ARG A 365 -4.15 12.97 -6.20
C ARG A 365 -4.44 11.61 -6.83
N ASP A 366 -4.13 10.55 -6.11
CA ASP A 366 -4.38 9.18 -6.54
C ASP A 366 -5.72 8.71 -5.94
N VAL A 367 -6.73 8.71 -6.79
CA VAL A 367 -8.15 8.54 -6.44
C VAL A 367 -8.47 7.11 -5.97
N VAL A 368 -7.76 6.11 -6.52
CA VAL A 368 -7.97 4.69 -6.25
C VAL A 368 -6.66 4.02 -5.87
N PHE A 369 -6.68 3.28 -4.75
CA PHE A 369 -5.61 2.39 -4.33
C PHE A 369 -6.20 1.22 -3.54
N GLU A 370 -5.73 0.01 -3.84
CA GLU A 370 -6.22 -1.25 -3.26
C GLU A 370 -5.97 -1.34 -1.75
N HIS A 371 -4.82 -0.87 -1.25
CA HIS A 371 -4.50 -0.92 0.18
C HIS A 371 -5.45 -0.10 1.07
N ARG A 372 -6.30 0.78 0.48
CA ARG A 372 -7.35 1.52 1.20
C ARG A 372 -8.51 0.62 1.62
N THR A 373 -8.73 -0.49 0.91
CA THR A 373 -9.80 -1.44 1.23
C THR A 373 -9.43 -2.36 2.40
N TYR A 374 -8.14 -2.44 2.76
CA TYR A 374 -7.63 -3.41 3.72
C TYR A 374 -8.36 -3.40 5.08
N LEU A 375 -8.66 -2.24 5.68
CA LEU A 375 -9.49 -2.21 6.90
C LEU A 375 -10.99 -2.42 6.61
N PRO A 376 -11.61 -1.72 5.64
CA PRO A 376 -13.01 -1.92 5.28
C PRO A 376 -13.41 -3.35 4.90
N ASP A 377 -12.50 -4.13 4.32
CA ASP A 377 -12.73 -5.49 3.84
C ASP A 377 -13.02 -6.49 4.96
N LEU A 378 -12.80 -6.13 6.23
CA LEU A 378 -13.38 -6.84 7.38
C LEU A 378 -14.91 -6.91 7.26
N GLY A 379 -15.56 -5.80 6.88
CA GLY A 379 -17.01 -5.74 6.69
C GLY A 379 -17.48 -6.67 5.57
N LEU A 380 -16.80 -6.66 4.43
CA LEU A 380 -17.16 -7.53 3.29
C LEU A 380 -16.84 -9.00 3.58
N SER A 381 -15.72 -9.29 4.24
CA SER A 381 -15.36 -10.66 4.65
C SER A 381 -16.38 -11.24 5.62
N LEU A 382 -16.85 -10.42 6.57
CA LEU A 382 -17.96 -10.79 7.45
C LEU A 382 -19.27 -11.00 6.68
N LEU A 383 -19.58 -10.15 5.70
CA LEU A 383 -20.76 -10.29 4.85
C LEU A 383 -20.76 -11.64 4.12
N VAL A 384 -19.64 -12.03 3.49
CA VAL A 384 -19.53 -13.33 2.82
C VAL A 384 -19.69 -14.48 3.81
N ALA A 385 -19.07 -14.39 4.99
CA ALA A 385 -19.22 -15.39 6.03
C ALA A 385 -20.69 -15.55 6.50
N ILE A 386 -21.43 -14.44 6.64
CA ILE A 386 -22.87 -14.45 6.96
C ILE A 386 -23.66 -15.16 5.86
N VAL A 387 -23.45 -14.80 4.60
CA VAL A 387 -24.16 -15.41 3.46
C VAL A 387 -23.90 -16.92 3.44
N LEU A 388 -22.63 -17.32 3.53
CA LEU A 388 -22.21 -18.72 3.43
C LEU A 388 -22.75 -19.57 4.60
N LEU A 389 -22.74 -19.05 5.82
CA LEU A 389 -22.98 -19.85 7.04
C LEU A 389 -24.35 -19.63 7.70
N LEU A 390 -25.10 -18.60 7.30
CA LEU A 390 -26.44 -18.33 7.84
C LEU A 390 -27.56 -18.34 6.79
N TRP A 391 -27.26 -18.07 5.52
CA TRP A 391 -28.27 -18.00 4.46
C TRP A 391 -28.27 -19.19 3.53
N LEU A 392 -27.10 -19.54 2.97
CA LEU A 392 -26.99 -20.71 2.10
C LEU A 392 -27.38 -22.05 2.74
N PRO A 393 -27.25 -22.28 4.08
CA PRO A 393 -27.79 -23.49 4.71
C PRO A 393 -29.31 -23.68 4.58
N ARG A 394 -30.05 -22.65 4.12
CA ARG A 394 -31.48 -22.75 3.83
C ARG A 394 -31.78 -23.32 2.44
N LEU A 395 -30.77 -23.34 1.56
CA LEU A 395 -30.89 -23.70 0.14
C LEU A 395 -30.01 -24.88 -0.23
N LEU A 396 -28.86 -25.04 0.44
CA LEU A 396 -27.83 -26.03 0.15
C LEU A 396 -27.54 -26.86 1.40
N ASP A 397 -27.13 -28.11 1.20
CA ASP A 397 -26.65 -28.94 2.29
C ASP A 397 -25.28 -28.48 2.81
N ARG A 398 -24.88 -29.05 3.96
CA ARG A 398 -23.63 -28.67 4.62
C ARG A 398 -22.38 -29.01 3.80
N GLN A 399 -22.40 -30.10 3.03
CA GLN A 399 -21.24 -30.51 2.22
C GLN A 399 -21.02 -29.50 1.08
N ALA A 400 -22.09 -29.12 0.37
CA ALA A 400 -22.04 -28.11 -0.67
C ALA A 400 -21.50 -26.76 -0.15
N ILE A 401 -21.91 -26.34 1.04
CA ILE A 401 -21.45 -25.09 1.66
C ILE A 401 -19.97 -25.17 2.04
N THR A 402 -19.52 -26.29 2.61
CA THR A 402 -18.10 -26.50 2.91
C THR A 402 -17.25 -26.50 1.64
N ILE A 403 -17.69 -27.20 0.59
CA ILE A 403 -17.00 -27.23 -0.70
C ILE A 403 -16.93 -25.83 -1.30
N LEU A 404 -18.04 -25.08 -1.33
CA LEU A 404 -18.08 -23.72 -1.85
C LEU A 404 -17.12 -22.79 -1.08
N GLY A 405 -17.12 -22.87 0.25
CA GLY A 405 -16.19 -22.12 1.09
C GLY A 405 -14.73 -22.45 0.80
N LEU A 406 -14.39 -23.73 0.72
CA LEU A 406 -13.02 -24.18 0.41
C LEU A 406 -12.58 -23.76 -0.99
N VAL A 407 -13.44 -23.92 -1.99
CA VAL A 407 -13.17 -23.48 -3.37
C VAL A 407 -12.89 -21.99 -3.40
N LEU A 408 -13.70 -21.16 -2.72
CA LEU A 408 -13.47 -19.72 -2.66
C LEU A 408 -12.11 -19.39 -2.03
N LEU A 409 -11.77 -20.01 -0.89
CA LEU A 409 -10.49 -19.79 -0.21
C LEU A 409 -9.30 -20.23 -1.07
N VAL A 410 -9.39 -21.38 -1.76
CA VAL A 410 -8.34 -21.87 -2.66
C VAL A 410 -8.17 -20.95 -3.86
N LEU A 411 -9.27 -20.52 -4.50
CA LEU A 411 -9.21 -19.60 -5.64
C LEU A 411 -8.59 -18.25 -5.26
N PHE A 412 -8.89 -17.73 -4.07
CA PHE A 412 -8.29 -16.48 -3.60
C PHE A 412 -6.83 -16.67 -3.21
N ALA A 413 -6.48 -17.78 -2.55
CA ALA A 413 -5.09 -18.14 -2.27
C ALA A 413 -4.23 -18.23 -3.55
N MET A 414 -4.76 -18.90 -4.60
CA MET A 414 -4.09 -19.00 -5.90
C MET A 414 -3.89 -17.63 -6.56
N GLN A 415 -4.91 -16.76 -6.52
CA GLN A 415 -4.81 -15.40 -7.08
C GLN A 415 -3.82 -14.54 -6.30
N THR A 416 -3.81 -14.64 -4.98
CA THR A 416 -2.84 -13.94 -4.11
C THR A 416 -1.42 -14.41 -4.41
N TRP A 417 -1.21 -15.73 -4.54
CA TRP A 417 0.08 -16.30 -4.95
C TRP A 417 0.55 -15.75 -6.29
N GLN A 418 -0.30 -15.82 -7.31
CA GLN A 418 0.02 -15.35 -8.66
C GLN A 418 0.28 -13.84 -8.69
N ARG A 419 -0.50 -13.06 -7.94
CA ARG A 419 -0.29 -11.62 -7.84
C ARG A 419 1.05 -11.29 -7.19
N ASN A 420 1.43 -12.03 -6.14
CA ASN A 420 2.73 -11.90 -5.50
C ASN A 420 3.90 -12.26 -6.43
N GLU A 421 3.75 -13.23 -7.33
CA GLU A 421 4.75 -13.48 -8.39
C GLU A 421 4.92 -12.28 -9.32
N THR A 422 3.82 -11.60 -9.68
CA THR A 422 3.90 -10.34 -10.44
C THR A 422 4.65 -9.26 -9.66
N TRP A 423 4.44 -9.14 -8.35
CA TRP A 423 5.18 -8.20 -7.50
C TRP A 423 6.69 -8.48 -7.45
N ARG A 424 7.16 -9.72 -7.62
CA ARG A 424 8.59 -10.06 -7.58
C ARG A 424 9.37 -9.55 -8.79
N ASN A 425 8.71 -9.34 -9.92
CA ASN A 425 9.34 -8.89 -11.16
C ASN A 425 8.87 -7.47 -11.54
N PRO A 426 9.72 -6.43 -11.38
CA PRO A 426 9.36 -5.05 -11.68
C PRO A 426 8.89 -4.82 -13.12
N VAL A 427 9.50 -5.50 -14.10
CA VAL A 427 9.08 -5.39 -15.50
C VAL A 427 7.68 -6.00 -15.66
N ALA A 428 7.43 -7.18 -15.09
CA ALA A 428 6.12 -7.82 -15.15
C ALA A 428 5.03 -6.97 -14.46
N LEU A 429 5.31 -6.43 -13.27
CA LEU A 429 4.39 -5.59 -12.52
C LEU A 429 4.00 -4.33 -13.29
N TRP A 430 4.98 -3.58 -13.80
CA TRP A 430 4.70 -2.34 -14.51
C TRP A 430 4.14 -2.56 -15.91
N HIS A 431 4.51 -3.66 -16.58
CA HIS A 431 3.91 -4.07 -17.83
C HIS A 431 2.43 -4.45 -17.65
N ASP A 432 2.10 -5.19 -16.59
CA ASP A 432 0.72 -5.48 -16.19
C ASP A 432 -0.05 -4.19 -15.86
N ASN A 433 0.58 -3.26 -15.16
CA ASN A 433 -0.04 -1.98 -14.81
C ASN A 433 -0.40 -1.15 -16.05
N VAL A 434 0.50 -1.00 -17.03
CA VAL A 434 0.20 -0.19 -18.23
C VAL A 434 -0.83 -0.84 -19.15
N LYS A 435 -1.06 -2.15 -19.04
CA LYS A 435 -2.18 -2.81 -19.73
C LYS A 435 -3.52 -2.40 -19.15
N HIS A 436 -3.61 -2.30 -17.82
CA HIS A 436 -4.83 -1.93 -17.12
C HIS A 436 -5.06 -0.42 -17.05
N ALA A 437 -3.98 0.36 -17.02
CA ALA A 437 -3.98 1.81 -16.90
C ALA A 437 -3.20 2.50 -18.04
N PRO A 438 -3.58 2.29 -19.33
CA PRO A 438 -2.78 2.71 -20.49
C PRO A 438 -2.70 4.23 -20.67
N ASN A 439 -3.56 4.99 -20.00
CA ASN A 439 -3.62 6.45 -20.10
C ASN A 439 -2.90 7.17 -18.96
N LYS A 440 -2.21 6.44 -18.06
CA LYS A 440 -1.44 7.03 -16.95
C LYS A 440 0.05 7.04 -17.27
N ALA A 441 0.61 8.24 -17.40
CA ALA A 441 2.02 8.44 -17.75
C ALA A 441 3.00 7.79 -16.75
N ARG A 442 2.68 7.81 -15.45
CA ARG A 442 3.54 7.29 -14.37
C ARG A 442 3.94 5.83 -14.62
N GLY A 443 2.99 4.97 -14.99
CA GLY A 443 3.27 3.56 -15.25
C GLY A 443 4.23 3.35 -16.43
N TRP A 444 4.03 4.08 -17.53
CA TRP A 444 4.90 4.03 -18.70
C TRP A 444 6.32 4.54 -18.43
N SER A 445 6.43 5.61 -17.64
CA SER A 445 7.72 6.16 -17.17
C SER A 445 8.53 5.12 -16.40
N ILE A 446 7.90 4.50 -15.40
CA ILE A 446 8.56 3.52 -14.53
C ILE A 446 8.89 2.23 -15.29
N LEU A 447 7.98 1.75 -16.16
CA LEU A 447 8.24 0.61 -17.04
C LEU A 447 9.47 0.86 -17.94
N GLY A 448 9.55 2.04 -18.53
CA GLY A 448 10.68 2.44 -19.36
C GLY A 448 12.02 2.42 -18.62
N LYS A 449 12.03 2.89 -17.36
CA LYS A 449 13.20 2.79 -16.47
C LYS A 449 13.61 1.34 -16.22
N HIS A 450 12.68 0.44 -15.94
CA HIS A 450 13.00 -0.98 -15.69
C HIS A 450 13.45 -1.72 -16.96
N TYR A 451 12.94 -1.36 -18.14
CA TYR A 451 13.47 -1.88 -19.40
C TYR A 451 14.93 -1.45 -19.64
N LEU A 452 15.32 -0.22 -19.26
CA LEU A 452 16.74 0.17 -19.32
C LEU A 452 17.61 -0.67 -18.38
N GLN A 453 17.16 -0.91 -17.16
CA GLN A 453 17.88 -1.71 -16.16
C GLN A 453 18.05 -3.17 -16.60
N THR A 454 17.08 -3.71 -17.34
CA THR A 454 17.11 -5.07 -17.89
C THR A 454 17.66 -5.13 -19.32
N GLN A 455 18.35 -4.09 -19.78
CA GLN A 455 19.02 -4.00 -21.09
C GLN A 455 18.10 -4.21 -22.30
N GLN A 456 16.86 -3.72 -22.22
CA GLN A 456 15.87 -3.76 -23.31
C GLN A 456 15.57 -2.34 -23.84
N PRO A 457 16.55 -1.66 -24.48
CA PRO A 457 16.46 -0.23 -24.78
C PRO A 457 15.37 0.11 -25.81
N LYS A 458 15.01 -0.83 -26.71
CA LYS A 458 13.91 -0.65 -27.67
C LYS A 458 12.56 -0.51 -26.95
N LEU A 459 12.26 -1.40 -26.01
CA LEU A 459 11.03 -1.36 -25.22
C LEU A 459 11.01 -0.17 -24.27
N ALA A 460 12.17 0.16 -23.69
CA ALA A 460 12.33 1.37 -22.87
C ALA A 460 11.95 2.63 -23.63
N MET A 461 12.51 2.80 -24.83
CA MET A 461 12.22 3.94 -25.70
C MET A 461 10.73 4.04 -26.02
N GLN A 462 10.08 2.94 -26.40
CA GLN A 462 8.64 2.91 -26.70
C GLN A 462 7.79 3.32 -25.49
N SER A 463 8.11 2.79 -24.31
CA SER A 463 7.39 3.10 -23.08
C SER A 463 7.56 4.57 -22.68
N LEU A 464 8.77 5.11 -22.76
CA LEU A 464 9.05 6.51 -22.44
C LEU A 464 8.40 7.48 -23.43
N GLN A 465 8.42 7.15 -24.73
CA GLN A 465 7.69 7.91 -25.74
C GLN A 465 6.19 7.94 -25.44
N ARG A 466 5.60 6.80 -25.05
CA ARG A 466 4.19 6.74 -24.66
C ARG A 466 3.90 7.59 -23.41
N SER A 467 4.77 7.53 -22.39
CA SER A 467 4.68 8.40 -21.21
C SER A 467 4.66 9.88 -21.60
N MET A 468 5.57 10.31 -22.47
CA MET A 468 5.70 11.69 -22.92
C MET A 468 4.49 12.15 -23.74
N GLN A 469 3.95 11.29 -24.63
CA GLN A 469 2.73 11.58 -25.39
C GLN A 469 1.54 11.87 -24.47
N ILE A 470 1.35 11.06 -23.42
CA ILE A 470 0.26 11.25 -22.45
C ILE A 470 0.45 12.58 -21.69
N GLN A 471 1.68 12.89 -21.25
CA GLN A 471 1.97 14.14 -20.56
C GLN A 471 1.70 15.36 -21.44
N GLN A 472 2.11 15.31 -22.71
CA GLN A 472 1.87 16.38 -23.68
C GLN A 472 0.37 16.59 -23.92
N ALA A 473 -0.38 15.50 -24.09
CA ALA A 473 -1.84 15.57 -24.23
C ALA A 473 -2.55 16.14 -23.00
N SER A 474 -2.00 15.96 -21.81
CA SER A 474 -2.58 16.47 -20.55
C SER A 474 -2.41 17.98 -20.33
N GLY A 475 -1.79 18.71 -21.27
CA GLY A 475 -1.67 20.17 -21.22
C GLY A 475 -0.73 20.71 -20.13
N LYS A 476 -0.02 19.85 -19.39
CA LYS A 476 0.83 20.24 -18.26
C LYS A 476 2.14 20.93 -18.65
N GLY A 477 2.44 21.12 -19.92
CA GLY A 477 3.52 21.98 -20.47
C GLY A 477 4.97 21.60 -20.12
N ILE A 478 5.19 20.87 -19.03
CA ILE A 478 6.49 20.48 -18.50
C ILE A 478 6.60 18.97 -18.70
N ILE A 479 7.39 18.58 -19.70
CA ILE A 479 7.79 17.20 -19.90
C ILE A 479 8.58 16.76 -18.66
N ASN A 480 8.22 15.62 -18.07
CA ASN A 480 8.99 15.05 -16.97
C ASN A 480 10.44 14.82 -17.43
N THR A 481 11.37 15.58 -16.86
CA THR A 481 12.77 15.57 -17.29
C THR A 481 13.48 14.26 -16.98
N VAL A 482 12.97 13.49 -16.02
CA VAL A 482 13.43 12.11 -15.75
C VAL A 482 13.13 11.21 -16.96
N ASP A 483 11.94 11.33 -17.55
CA ASP A 483 11.54 10.52 -18.72
C ASP A 483 12.41 10.87 -19.92
N VAL A 484 12.71 12.16 -20.12
CA VAL A 484 13.59 12.63 -21.18
C VAL A 484 15.00 12.06 -21.00
N ILE A 485 15.56 12.13 -19.79
CA ILE A 485 16.89 11.58 -19.50
C ILE A 485 16.92 10.08 -19.80
N ASN A 486 15.93 9.33 -19.33
CA ASN A 486 15.83 7.89 -19.61
C ASN A 486 15.68 7.62 -21.12
N LEU A 487 14.92 8.45 -21.85
CA LEU A 487 14.75 8.30 -23.29
C LEU A 487 16.05 8.58 -24.05
N ILE A 488 16.81 9.59 -23.63
CA ILE A 488 18.15 9.88 -24.15
C ILE A 488 19.08 8.67 -23.94
N VAL A 489 19.05 8.07 -22.75
CA VAL A 489 19.82 6.86 -22.46
C VAL A 489 19.39 5.70 -23.35
N ALA A 490 18.08 5.49 -23.54
CA ALA A 490 17.55 4.46 -24.43
C ALA A 490 18.02 4.66 -25.89
N LEU A 491 17.90 5.88 -26.42
CA LEU A 491 18.35 6.23 -27.77
C LEU A 491 19.86 6.04 -27.95
N LYS A 492 20.66 6.39 -26.93
CA LYS A 492 22.10 6.15 -26.93
C LYS A 492 22.43 4.65 -27.05
N HIS A 493 21.73 3.79 -26.30
CA HIS A 493 21.92 2.34 -26.38
C HIS A 493 21.46 1.73 -27.71
N LEU A 494 20.55 2.41 -28.43
CA LEU A 494 20.11 2.05 -29.78
C LEU A 494 20.96 2.69 -30.89
N GLU A 495 22.04 3.39 -30.54
CA GLU A 495 22.90 4.14 -31.47
C GLU A 495 22.17 5.23 -32.28
N ARG A 496 20.97 5.61 -31.84
CA ARG A 496 20.14 6.69 -32.42
C ARG A 496 20.59 8.05 -31.90
N TYR A 497 21.88 8.33 -32.07
CA TYR A 497 22.55 9.44 -31.43
C TYR A 497 22.06 10.82 -31.90
N ASP A 498 21.67 11.00 -33.17
CA ASP A 498 21.16 12.28 -33.67
C ASP A 498 19.84 12.67 -33.01
N GLU A 499 18.95 11.70 -32.81
CA GLU A 499 17.69 11.91 -32.10
C GLU A 499 17.94 12.25 -30.63
N ALA A 500 18.89 11.56 -29.98
CA ALA A 500 19.27 11.85 -28.60
C ALA A 500 19.85 13.26 -28.45
N LEU A 501 20.71 13.69 -29.38
CA LEU A 501 21.29 15.03 -29.40
C LEU A 501 20.24 16.10 -29.68
N LYS A 502 19.32 15.86 -30.63
CA LYS A 502 18.20 16.75 -30.93
C LYS A 502 17.32 16.93 -29.69
N LEU A 503 16.88 15.82 -29.07
CA LEU A 503 16.06 15.86 -27.86
C LEU A 503 16.75 16.62 -26.72
N THR A 504 18.06 16.41 -26.54
CA THR A 504 18.83 17.14 -25.53
C THR A 504 18.88 18.63 -25.82
N LYS A 505 19.07 19.02 -27.10
CA LYS A 505 19.07 20.43 -27.54
C LYS A 505 17.71 21.08 -27.29
N ASP A 506 16.64 20.42 -27.69
CA ASP A 506 15.27 20.94 -27.60
C ASP A 506 14.88 21.18 -26.13
N VAL A 507 15.21 20.25 -25.24
CA VAL A 507 14.88 20.39 -23.80
C VAL A 507 15.76 21.42 -23.09
N MET A 508 17.05 21.55 -23.44
CA MET A 508 17.93 22.56 -22.84
C MET A 508 17.68 23.99 -23.35
N ALA A 509 16.83 24.17 -24.36
CA ALA A 509 16.38 25.49 -24.81
C ALA A 509 15.48 26.19 -23.78
N TYR A 510 14.81 25.41 -22.92
CA TYR A 510 14.00 25.94 -21.84
C TYR A 510 14.86 26.28 -20.60
N PRO A 511 14.52 27.34 -19.85
CA PRO A 511 15.14 27.64 -18.58
C PRO A 511 15.01 26.46 -17.59
N MET A 512 16.10 26.11 -16.92
CA MET A 512 16.10 25.01 -15.94
C MET A 512 17.17 25.20 -14.84
N PRO A 513 16.98 24.57 -13.67
CA PRO A 513 17.94 24.66 -12.58
C PRO A 513 19.36 24.18 -12.97
N PRO A 514 20.44 24.74 -12.39
CA PRO A 514 21.81 24.38 -12.74
C PRO A 514 22.13 22.89 -12.61
N LEU A 515 21.65 22.24 -11.54
CA LEU A 515 21.80 20.79 -11.35
C LEU A 515 21.19 19.99 -12.51
N LEU A 516 19.99 20.36 -12.95
CA LEU A 516 19.29 19.67 -14.03
C LEU A 516 19.98 19.92 -15.37
N ARG A 517 20.41 21.15 -15.62
CA ARG A 517 21.20 21.51 -16.80
C ARG A 517 22.51 20.72 -16.86
N SER A 518 23.19 20.56 -15.73
CA SER A 518 24.38 19.71 -15.61
C SER A 518 24.08 18.25 -15.98
N LYS A 519 22.96 17.67 -15.51
CA LYS A 519 22.53 16.30 -15.89
C LYS A 519 22.32 16.14 -17.40
N PHE A 520 21.72 17.12 -18.08
CA PHE A 520 21.55 17.07 -19.53
C PHE A 520 22.89 17.22 -20.28
N LEU A 521 23.79 18.09 -19.81
CA LEU A 521 25.14 18.23 -20.37
C LEU A 521 25.96 16.94 -20.23
N ILE A 522 25.87 16.25 -19.08
CA ILE A 522 26.51 14.94 -18.87
C ILE A 522 25.95 13.91 -19.86
N ASN A 523 24.63 13.82 -20.00
CA ASN A 523 24.04 12.88 -20.96
C ASN A 523 24.43 13.21 -22.41
N ARG A 524 24.50 14.50 -22.76
CA ARG A 524 25.00 14.94 -24.07
C ARG A 524 26.45 14.52 -24.31
N ALA A 525 27.30 14.69 -23.30
CA ALA A 525 28.68 14.23 -23.36
C ALA A 525 28.78 12.72 -23.56
N ASN A 526 27.95 11.94 -22.86
CA ASN A 526 27.92 10.48 -22.99
C ASN A 526 27.51 10.03 -24.40
N ILE A 527 26.67 10.79 -25.11
CA ILE A 527 26.34 10.54 -26.52
C ILE A 527 27.56 10.81 -27.41
N TYR A 528 28.24 11.96 -27.24
CA TYR A 528 29.45 12.28 -28.00
C TYR A 528 30.57 11.28 -27.74
N PHE A 529 30.73 10.82 -26.50
CA PHE A 529 31.66 9.77 -26.12
C PHE A 529 31.37 8.47 -26.88
N ALA A 530 30.12 8.03 -26.92
CA ALA A 530 29.71 6.83 -27.67
C ALA A 530 29.96 6.97 -29.18
N ARG A 531 29.86 8.20 -29.71
CA ARG A 531 30.24 8.56 -31.08
C ARG A 531 31.75 8.69 -31.33
N LYS A 532 32.59 8.53 -30.30
CA LYS A 532 34.04 8.80 -30.33
C LYS A 532 34.41 10.28 -30.63
N ASP A 533 33.47 11.20 -30.48
CA ASP A 533 33.71 12.65 -30.56
C ASP A 533 34.17 13.16 -29.18
N TYR A 534 35.39 12.77 -28.80
CA TYR A 534 35.99 13.09 -27.51
C TYR A 534 36.11 14.60 -27.23
N PRO A 535 36.47 15.47 -28.20
CA PRO A 535 36.52 16.92 -27.96
C PRO A 535 35.17 17.50 -27.55
N ARG A 536 34.07 17.13 -28.22
CA ARG A 536 32.75 17.60 -27.82
C ARG A 536 32.28 16.97 -26.51
N ALA A 537 32.62 15.71 -26.24
CA ALA A 537 32.31 15.08 -24.95
C ALA A 537 32.99 15.84 -23.80
N GLU A 538 34.27 16.16 -23.93
CA GLU A 538 35.05 16.89 -22.94
C GLU A 538 34.47 18.29 -22.68
N ASN A 539 34.23 19.06 -23.74
CA ASN A 539 33.66 20.41 -23.62
C ASN A 539 32.33 20.40 -22.85
N ASN A 540 31.48 19.40 -23.11
CA ASN A 540 30.22 19.25 -22.40
C ASN A 540 30.39 18.92 -20.92
N LEU A 541 31.32 18.05 -20.57
CA LEU A 541 31.59 17.70 -19.17
C LEU A 541 32.21 18.86 -18.39
N ARG A 542 33.16 19.59 -18.99
CA ARG A 542 33.71 20.82 -18.40
C ARG A 542 32.62 21.87 -18.20
N HIS A 543 31.72 22.04 -19.17
CA HIS A 543 30.57 22.93 -19.02
C HIS A 543 29.58 22.43 -17.94
N ALA A 544 29.39 21.12 -17.80
CA ALA A 544 28.55 20.53 -16.75
C ALA A 544 29.10 20.82 -15.35
N ILE A 545 30.43 20.74 -15.17
CA ILE A 545 31.12 21.09 -13.92
C ILE A 545 31.03 22.60 -13.67
N LYS A 546 31.25 23.45 -14.68
CA LYS A 546 31.08 24.90 -14.55
C LYS A 546 29.65 25.28 -14.16
N THR A 547 28.65 24.60 -14.72
CA THR A 547 27.23 24.85 -14.44
C THR A 547 26.83 24.40 -13.04
N TYR A 548 27.35 23.26 -12.59
CA TYR A 548 27.11 22.74 -11.25
C TYR A 548 28.43 22.22 -10.64
N PRO A 549 29.15 23.07 -9.91
CA PRO A 549 30.48 22.72 -9.38
C PRO A 549 30.49 21.56 -8.40
N ASN A 550 29.36 21.11 -7.84
CA ASN A 550 29.32 19.94 -6.95
C ASN A 550 28.92 18.66 -7.69
N SER A 551 28.94 18.66 -9.04
CA SER A 551 28.60 17.48 -9.84
C SER A 551 29.69 16.41 -9.75
N ILE A 552 29.50 15.43 -8.86
CA ILE A 552 30.36 14.24 -8.77
C ILE A 552 30.33 13.45 -10.10
N THR A 553 29.14 13.23 -10.66
CA THR A 553 28.96 12.49 -11.91
C THR A 553 29.67 13.15 -13.10
N ALA A 554 29.63 14.48 -13.22
CA ALA A 554 30.34 15.15 -14.31
C ALA A 554 31.87 14.99 -14.22
N ARG A 555 32.43 15.10 -13.00
CA ARG A 555 33.87 14.89 -12.78
C ARG A 555 34.29 13.45 -13.02
N ALA A 556 33.54 12.48 -12.51
CA ALA A 556 33.84 11.07 -12.72
C ALA A 556 33.79 10.70 -14.22
N ASN A 557 32.82 11.22 -14.96
CA ASN A 557 32.73 11.01 -16.41
C ASN A 557 33.86 11.73 -17.17
N LEU A 558 34.29 12.91 -16.73
CA LEU A 558 35.43 13.61 -17.31
C LEU A 558 36.72 12.83 -17.07
N ALA A 559 36.95 12.35 -15.85
CA ALA A 559 38.10 11.51 -15.51
C ALA A 559 38.15 10.24 -16.37
N SER A 560 37.00 9.57 -16.53
CA SER A 560 36.89 8.39 -17.38
C SER A 560 37.22 8.70 -18.85
N LEU A 561 36.73 9.83 -19.37
CA LEU A 561 37.07 10.30 -20.71
C LEU A 561 38.57 10.57 -20.85
N MET A 562 39.19 11.27 -19.90
CA MET A 562 40.63 11.53 -19.88
C MET A 562 41.43 10.22 -19.96
N GLY A 563 41.10 9.26 -19.10
CA GLY A 563 41.74 7.95 -19.08
C GLY A 563 41.58 7.19 -20.40
N SER A 564 40.39 7.21 -21.01
CA SER A 564 40.16 6.57 -22.33
C SER A 564 40.93 7.21 -23.48
N THR A 565 41.31 8.48 -23.33
CA THR A 565 42.11 9.25 -24.31
C THR A 565 43.62 9.23 -23.99
N GLY A 566 44.07 8.44 -23.02
CA GLY A 566 45.49 8.32 -22.64
C GLY A 566 46.01 9.45 -21.74
N ARG A 567 45.15 10.40 -21.32
CA ARG A 567 45.52 11.51 -20.43
C ARG A 567 45.42 11.09 -18.97
N PHE A 568 46.29 10.17 -18.56
CA PHE A 568 46.19 9.50 -17.25
C PHE A 568 46.42 10.44 -16.06
N ASP A 569 47.32 11.42 -16.17
CA ASP A 569 47.59 12.39 -15.09
C ASP A 569 46.33 13.23 -14.76
N GLU A 570 45.63 13.70 -15.79
CA GLU A 570 44.42 14.49 -15.63
C GLU A 570 43.26 13.63 -15.11
N ALA A 571 43.15 12.39 -15.59
CA ALA A 571 42.18 11.42 -15.10
C ALA A 571 42.35 11.14 -13.60
N GLU A 572 43.59 10.91 -13.16
CA GLU A 572 43.92 10.68 -11.76
C GLU A 572 43.56 11.89 -10.88
N LYS A 573 43.93 13.10 -11.31
CA LYS A 573 43.56 14.33 -10.59
C LYS A 573 42.05 14.45 -10.40
N LEU A 574 41.27 14.26 -11.47
CA LEU A 574 39.82 14.37 -11.43
C LEU A 574 39.16 13.29 -10.56
N TYR A 575 39.68 12.06 -10.56
CA TYR A 575 39.19 11.02 -9.66
C TYR A 575 39.51 11.34 -8.19
N ASN A 576 40.68 11.89 -7.89
CA ASN A 576 40.98 12.36 -6.54
C ASN A 576 40.04 13.50 -6.11
N GLU A 577 39.72 14.45 -6.99
CA GLU A 577 38.71 15.48 -6.70
C GLU A 577 37.32 14.88 -6.40
N VAL A 578 36.94 13.80 -7.08
CA VAL A 578 35.71 13.07 -6.74
C VAL A 578 35.78 12.45 -5.35
N LEU A 579 36.90 11.82 -4.98
CA LEU A 579 37.07 11.21 -3.66
C LEU A 579 37.16 12.24 -2.52
N VAL A 580 37.54 13.49 -2.81
CA VAL A 580 37.43 14.59 -1.83
C VAL A 580 35.96 14.92 -1.55
N LEU A 581 35.10 14.86 -2.57
CA LEU A 581 33.67 15.13 -2.44
C LEU A 581 32.87 13.93 -1.90
N ASP A 582 33.32 12.72 -2.19
CA ASP A 582 32.70 11.45 -1.81
C ASP A 582 33.77 10.37 -1.57
N PRO A 583 34.35 10.31 -0.35
CA PRO A 583 35.45 9.41 -0.01
C PRO A 583 35.13 7.92 -0.22
N ASP A 584 33.86 7.54 -0.05
CA ASP A 584 33.38 6.16 -0.09
C ASP A 584 32.92 5.72 -1.49
N ASN A 585 33.20 6.51 -2.54
CA ASN A 585 32.79 6.21 -3.90
C ASN A 585 33.56 5.02 -4.50
N ALA A 586 33.09 3.80 -4.24
CA ALA A 586 33.75 2.55 -4.67
C ALA A 586 34.04 2.50 -6.18
N VAL A 587 33.12 2.98 -7.01
CA VAL A 587 33.29 3.02 -8.48
C VAL A 587 34.48 3.91 -8.87
N THR A 588 34.62 5.06 -8.22
CA THR A 588 35.74 5.97 -8.46
C THR A 588 37.05 5.38 -7.97
N GLN A 589 37.07 4.76 -6.79
CA GLN A 589 38.27 4.09 -6.27
C GLN A 589 38.77 3.00 -7.23
N ASP A 590 37.87 2.17 -7.77
CA ASP A 590 38.24 1.13 -8.74
C ASP A 590 38.70 1.70 -10.08
N ASN A 591 38.05 2.75 -10.59
CA ASN A 591 38.48 3.40 -11.82
C ASN A 591 39.83 4.10 -11.67
N LEU A 592 40.11 4.71 -10.51
CA LEU A 592 41.40 5.30 -10.19
C LEU A 592 42.51 4.25 -10.18
N LYS A 593 42.27 3.08 -9.56
CA LYS A 593 43.22 1.95 -9.60
C LYS A 593 43.53 1.54 -11.04
N LYS A 594 42.51 1.42 -11.90
CA LYS A 594 42.68 1.07 -13.33
C LYS A 594 43.50 2.13 -14.07
N VAL A 595 43.22 3.42 -13.87
CA VAL A 595 43.97 4.51 -14.50
C VAL A 595 45.44 4.50 -14.07
N ARG A 596 45.73 4.28 -12.78
CA ARG A 596 47.11 4.16 -12.28
C ARG A 596 47.86 2.99 -12.88
N ALA A 597 47.22 1.83 -13.01
CA ALA A 597 47.81 0.67 -13.65
C ALA A 597 48.12 0.92 -15.14
N LEU A 598 47.19 1.52 -15.88
CA LEU A 598 47.40 1.88 -17.29
C LEU A 598 48.51 2.92 -17.47
N ARG A 599 48.59 3.90 -16.56
CA ARG A 599 49.68 4.89 -16.54
C ARG A 599 51.04 4.23 -16.39
N GLN A 600 51.18 3.30 -15.45
CA GLN A 600 52.41 2.53 -15.22
C GLN A 600 52.80 1.66 -16.42
N GLN A 601 51.85 1.18 -17.21
CA GLN A 601 52.11 0.41 -18.43
C GLN A 601 52.50 1.29 -19.64
N SER A 602 52.17 2.58 -19.59
CA SER A 602 52.48 3.55 -20.65
C SER A 602 53.81 4.30 -20.45
N GLN A 603 54.41 4.14 -19.26
CA GLN A 603 55.74 4.62 -18.88
C GLN A 603 56.75 3.49 -19.06
#